data_AF-A0A239L755-F1
#
_entry.id   AF-A0A239L755-F1
#
_cell.length_a   1.000
_cell.length_b   1.000
_cell.length_c   1.000
_cell.angle_alpha   90.00
_cell.angle_beta   90.00
_cell.angle_gamma   90.00
#
_symmetry.space_group_name_H-M   'P 1'
#
loop_
_entity.id
_entity.type
_entity.pdbx_description
1 polymer ?
#
loop_
_entity_poly.entity_id
_entity_poly.type
_entity_poly.pdbx_seq_one_letter_code
_entity_poly.pdbx_strand_id
1 'polypeptide(L)'
;TLPITRSTASTNSRRGIGSHVECQRRSRRTDTQVTKIDGLYQAPNLPTTLGAAVLYAGSTTGPGYNEEASPFQVTWNVRPQVARIDITSVGKWLEDNAFDEDHAHGVRNLVMNPDLLSLIAN
;
A
#
# COMPACT_ATOMS: atom_id res chain seq x y z
N THR A 1 12.66 42.96 2.71
CA THR A 1 13.45 42.06 1.86
C THR A 1 12.59 41.60 0.72
N LEU A 2 13.05 41.84 -0.51
CA LEU A 2 12.35 41.72 -1.79
C LEU A 2 12.12 40.24 -2.22
N PRO A 3 11.26 40.02 -3.24
CA PRO A 3 10.54 38.79 -3.53
C PRO A 3 11.22 37.94 -4.62
N ILE A 4 10.72 36.72 -4.87
CA ILE A 4 11.10 35.94 -6.06
C ILE A 4 9.87 35.58 -6.90
N THR A 5 9.93 36.09 -8.12
CA THR A 5 9.09 35.94 -9.31
C THR A 5 9.39 34.63 -10.05
N ARG A 6 8.39 34.00 -10.71
CA ARG A 6 8.37 33.72 -12.17
C ARG A 6 7.17 32.85 -12.61
N SER A 7 6.41 33.41 -13.56
CA SER A 7 5.45 32.79 -14.48
C SER A 7 6.11 31.72 -15.38
N THR A 8 5.38 30.81 -16.05
CA THR A 8 4.72 31.07 -17.35
C THR A 8 3.53 30.14 -17.63
N ALA A 9 2.50 30.70 -18.27
CA ALA A 9 1.38 29.98 -18.89
C ALA A 9 1.75 29.43 -20.28
N SER A 10 1.03 28.40 -20.75
CA SER A 10 0.87 28.12 -22.19
C SER A 10 -0.55 27.62 -22.45
N THR A 11 -1.27 28.35 -23.29
CA THR A 11 -2.61 28.03 -23.80
C THR A 11 -2.43 27.30 -25.12
N ASN A 12 -3.19 26.23 -25.38
CA ASN A 12 -3.63 25.99 -26.75
C ASN A 12 -5.02 25.34 -26.80
N SER A 13 -5.90 26.05 -27.48
CA SER A 13 -7.25 25.63 -27.89
C SER A 13 -7.12 24.83 -29.18
N ARG A 14 -7.80 23.68 -29.29
CA ARG A 14 -8.69 23.34 -30.43
C ARG A 14 -9.32 21.95 -30.27
N ARG A 15 -10.59 21.90 -30.69
CA ARG A 15 -11.47 20.74 -30.77
C ARG A 15 -10.91 19.67 -31.72
N GLY A 16 -11.15 18.41 -31.41
CA GLY A 16 -10.97 17.27 -32.31
C GLY A 16 -11.66 16.05 -31.74
N ILE A 17 -12.77 15.65 -32.37
CA ILE A 17 -13.59 14.50 -32.03
C ILE A 17 -12.85 13.26 -32.54
N GLY A 18 -12.55 12.31 -31.65
CA GLY A 18 -11.92 11.06 -32.01
C GLY A 18 -12.03 10.09 -30.85
N SER A 19 -12.86 9.07 -31.00
CA SER A 19 -12.97 7.95 -30.07
C SER A 19 -11.64 7.20 -30.01
N HIS A 20 -10.81 7.58 -29.05
CA HIS A 20 -9.64 6.84 -28.61
C HIS A 20 -9.86 6.48 -27.16
N VAL A 21 -9.91 5.18 -26.87
CA VAL A 21 -9.87 4.67 -25.50
C VAL A 21 -8.46 4.95 -24.99
N GLU A 22 -8.25 6.15 -24.46
CA GLU A 22 -7.04 6.48 -23.75
C GLU A 22 -7.10 5.78 -22.38
N CYS A 23 -6.47 4.61 -22.30
CA CYS A 23 -6.04 4.05 -21.02
C CYS A 23 -5.24 5.15 -20.31
N GLN A 24 -5.81 5.68 -19.22
CA GLN A 24 -5.32 6.88 -18.55
C GLN A 24 -3.82 6.75 -18.26
N ARG A 25 -3.00 7.50 -19.00
CA ARG A 25 -1.60 7.80 -18.66
C ARG A 25 -1.56 8.71 -17.43
N ARG A 26 -1.88 8.17 -16.25
CA ARG A 26 -1.58 8.83 -14.96
C ARG A 26 -1.18 7.78 -13.94
N SER A 27 0.13 7.67 -13.75
CA SER A 27 0.84 7.58 -12.46
C SER A 27 2.09 6.72 -12.63
N ARG A 28 3.22 7.34 -12.99
CA ARG A 28 4.53 6.82 -12.58
C ARG A 28 4.66 7.11 -11.07
N ARG A 29 3.94 6.37 -10.23
CA ARG A 29 4.26 6.31 -8.81
C ARG A 29 4.88 4.95 -8.56
N THR A 30 6.16 4.95 -8.26
CA THR A 30 6.85 3.82 -7.66
C THR A 30 6.34 3.70 -6.24
N ASP A 31 5.16 3.08 -6.07
CA ASP A 31 4.55 2.79 -4.77
C ASP A 31 5.30 1.66 -4.02
N THR A 32 6.43 1.20 -4.56
CA THR A 32 7.27 0.12 -4.04
C THR A 32 8.48 0.63 -3.24
N GLN A 33 8.66 1.95 -3.11
CA GLN A 33 9.73 2.51 -2.29
C GLN A 33 9.42 2.34 -0.80
N VAL A 34 10.41 1.88 -0.04
CA VAL A 34 10.39 1.88 1.43
C VAL A 34 11.40 2.89 1.96
N THR A 35 11.09 3.50 3.10
CA THR A 35 12.01 4.38 3.83
C THR A 35 12.11 3.94 5.28
N LYS A 36 13.22 4.26 5.94
CA LYS A 36 13.43 3.94 7.35
C LYS A 36 13.25 5.20 8.19
N ILE A 37 12.23 5.23 9.03
CA ILE A 37 11.95 6.33 9.98
C ILE A 37 12.07 5.74 11.37
N ASP A 38 12.92 6.33 12.22
CA ASP A 38 13.20 5.85 13.59
C ASP A 38 13.56 4.37 13.66
N GLY A 39 14.29 3.87 12.66
CA GLY A 39 14.72 2.48 12.60
C GLY A 39 13.68 1.50 12.04
N LEU A 40 12.46 1.96 11.72
CA LEU A 40 11.35 1.14 11.21
C LEU A 40 11.09 1.40 9.73
N TYR A 41 10.78 0.35 8.96
CA TYR A 41 10.41 0.49 7.56
C TYR A 41 9.00 1.07 7.41
N GLN A 42 8.85 2.04 6.51
CA GLN A 42 7.62 2.78 6.25
C GLN A 42 7.40 2.92 4.74
N ALA A 43 6.12 3.01 4.33
CA ALA A 43 5.73 3.27 2.95
C ALA A 43 5.39 4.78 2.76
N PRO A 44 6.34 5.61 2.28
CA PRO A 44 6.16 7.06 2.25
C PRO A 44 5.12 7.52 1.21
N ASN A 45 4.83 6.68 0.21
CA ASN A 45 3.94 7.01 -0.90
C ASN A 45 2.49 6.53 -0.70
N LEU A 46 2.12 6.06 0.50
CA LEU A 46 0.78 5.58 0.79
C LEU A 46 -0.27 6.68 0.50
N PRO A 47 -1.26 6.43 -0.37
CA PRO A 47 -2.27 7.44 -0.70
C PRO A 47 -3.08 7.84 0.53
N THR A 48 -3.30 9.14 0.71
CA THR A 48 -4.10 9.69 1.82
C THR A 48 -5.60 9.53 1.62
N THR A 49 -6.02 9.14 0.42
CA THR A 49 -7.44 9.00 0.04
C THR A 49 -8.05 7.66 0.44
N LEU A 50 -7.29 6.74 1.06
CA LEU A 50 -7.75 5.37 1.36
C LEU A 50 -8.70 5.27 2.57
N GLY A 51 -9.21 6.39 3.06
CA GLY A 51 -10.08 6.48 4.23
C GLY A 51 -9.33 6.55 5.57
N ALA A 52 -10.11 6.81 6.63
CA ALA A 52 -9.62 6.78 8.00
C ALA A 52 -9.21 5.35 8.38
N ALA A 53 -8.04 5.21 8.98
CA ALA A 53 -7.54 3.90 9.37
C ALA A 53 -8.34 3.31 10.52
N VAL A 54 -8.54 1.99 10.49
CA VAL A 54 -8.99 1.21 11.63
C VAL A 54 -7.75 0.79 12.42
N LEU A 55 -7.71 1.21 13.68
CA LEU A 55 -6.61 0.91 14.59
C LEU A 55 -7.00 -0.27 15.49
N TYR A 56 -6.15 -1.28 15.58
CA TYR A 56 -6.35 -2.36 16.54
C TYR A 56 -5.02 -2.92 17.06
N ALA A 57 -5.02 -3.38 18.31
CA ALA A 57 -3.90 -4.13 18.85
C ALA A 57 -3.90 -5.55 18.27
N GLY A 58 -2.73 -6.05 17.91
CA GLY A 58 -2.58 -7.42 17.43
C GLY A 58 -1.15 -7.91 17.60
N SER A 59 -0.80 -8.98 16.90
CA SER A 59 0.55 -9.54 16.88
C SER A 59 1.19 -9.39 15.49
N THR A 60 2.49 -9.64 15.39
CA THR A 60 3.10 -9.80 14.06
C THR A 60 2.55 -11.03 13.36
N THR A 61 2.60 -10.99 12.03
CA THR A 61 2.11 -12.05 11.16
C THR A 61 3.28 -12.79 10.52
N GLY A 62 3.18 -14.10 10.38
CA GLY A 62 4.20 -14.93 9.75
C GLY A 62 3.72 -16.38 9.63
N PRO A 63 4.41 -17.21 8.84
CA PRO A 63 3.98 -18.59 8.53
C PRO A 63 3.92 -19.49 9.78
N GLY A 64 4.66 -19.16 10.83
CA GLY A 64 4.68 -19.91 12.09
C GLY A 64 3.58 -19.56 13.10
N TYR A 65 2.78 -18.51 12.86
CA TYR A 65 1.80 -18.01 13.83
C TYR A 65 0.36 -18.40 13.45
N ASN A 66 0.13 -19.70 13.26
CA ASN A 66 -1.18 -20.24 12.86
C ASN A 66 -2.09 -20.56 14.06
N GLU A 67 -1.52 -21.00 15.16
CA GLU A 67 -2.24 -21.38 16.39
C GLU A 67 -1.83 -20.52 17.58
N GLU A 68 -0.53 -20.21 17.68
CA GLU A 68 0.01 -19.29 18.67
C GLU A 68 0.33 -17.95 18.02
N ALA A 69 -0.08 -16.86 18.68
CA ALA A 69 0.24 -15.51 18.24
C ALA A 69 1.73 -15.22 18.43
N SER A 70 2.25 -14.28 17.64
CA SER A 70 3.60 -13.77 17.84
C SER A 70 3.79 -13.16 19.23
N PRO A 71 4.97 -13.30 19.85
CA PRO A 71 5.28 -12.67 21.15
C PRO A 71 5.30 -11.14 21.09
N PHE A 72 5.33 -10.56 19.89
CA PHE A 72 5.35 -9.11 19.71
C PHE A 72 3.95 -8.54 19.62
N GLN A 73 3.64 -7.59 20.50
CA GLN A 73 2.42 -6.79 20.42
C GLN A 73 2.65 -5.59 19.50
N VAL A 74 1.81 -5.49 18.47
CA VAL A 74 1.88 -4.42 17.47
C VAL A 74 0.55 -3.69 17.38
N THR A 75 0.60 -2.46 16.90
CA THR A 75 -0.59 -1.70 16.54
C THR A 75 -0.78 -1.76 15.03
N TRP A 76 -1.88 -2.34 14.60
CA TRP A 76 -2.27 -2.39 13.20
C TRP A 76 -3.05 -1.14 12.82
N ASN A 77 -2.64 -0.50 11.72
CA ASN A 77 -3.30 0.67 11.14
C ASN A 77 -3.74 0.30 9.72
N VAL A 78 -4.98 -0.19 9.58
CA VAL A 78 -5.47 -0.76 8.31
C VAL A 78 -6.39 0.24 7.63
N ARG A 79 -6.12 0.53 6.35
CA ARG A 79 -6.94 1.43 5.54
C ARG A 79 -8.12 0.66 4.92
N PRO A 80 -9.35 1.21 4.95
CA PRO A 80 -10.54 0.51 4.46
C PRO A 80 -10.62 0.41 2.93
N GLN A 81 -9.92 1.28 2.20
CA GLN A 81 -9.91 1.24 0.73
C GLN A 81 -8.59 0.69 0.20
N VAL A 82 -8.67 0.01 -0.95
CA VAL A 82 -7.53 -0.62 -1.61
C VAL A 82 -7.00 0.27 -2.73
N ALA A 83 -5.68 0.49 -2.75
CA ALA A 83 -5.00 1.14 -3.87
C ALA A 83 -4.76 0.13 -5.00
N ARG A 84 -5.01 0.54 -6.25
CA ARG A 84 -4.64 -0.25 -7.43
C ARG A 84 -3.19 0.04 -7.78
N ILE A 85 -2.38 -1.00 -7.91
CA ILE A 85 -0.98 -0.92 -8.32
C ILE A 85 -0.76 -1.65 -9.64
N ASP A 86 0.29 -1.26 -10.36
CA ASP A 86 0.70 -1.91 -11.61
C ASP A 86 1.47 -3.20 -11.28
N ILE A 87 1.04 -4.33 -11.82
CA ILE A 87 1.69 -5.63 -11.60
C ILE A 87 3.16 -5.63 -12.04
N THR A 88 3.51 -4.87 -13.07
CA THR A 88 4.91 -4.75 -13.52
C THR A 88 5.79 -4.03 -12.51
N SER A 89 5.23 -3.14 -11.68
CA SER A 89 5.95 -2.49 -10.60
C SER A 89 6.25 -3.46 -9.45
N VAL A 90 5.34 -4.39 -9.17
CA VAL A 90 5.53 -5.46 -8.18
C VAL A 90 6.62 -6.42 -8.64
N GLY A 91 6.60 -6.83 -9.91
CA GLY A 91 7.65 -7.70 -10.48
C GLY A 91 9.05 -7.12 -10.30
N LYS A 92 9.22 -5.83 -10.62
CA LYS A 92 10.50 -5.13 -10.39
C LYS A 92 10.92 -5.05 -8.93
N TRP A 93 9.96 -5.01 -8.00
CA TRP A 93 10.27 -5.00 -6.58
C TRP A 93 10.73 -6.38 -6.09
N LEU A 94 10.17 -7.46 -6.63
CA LEU A 94 10.59 -8.83 -6.32
C LEU A 94 12.00 -9.16 -6.87
N GLU A 95 12.49 -8.42 -7.87
CA GLU A 95 13.86 -8.61 -8.39
C GLU A 95 14.95 -8.13 -7.41
N ASP A 96 14.69 -7.07 -6.65
CA ASP A 96 15.65 -6.46 -5.72
C ASP A 96 14.91 -5.63 -4.66
N ASN A 97 14.60 -6.24 -3.52
CA ASN A 97 14.02 -5.55 -2.36
C ASN A 97 14.86 -5.71 -1.10
N ALA A 98 14.72 -4.74 -0.19
CA ALA A 98 15.47 -4.67 1.06
C ALA A 98 15.17 -5.80 2.07
N PHE A 99 14.24 -6.71 1.75
CA PHE A 99 13.82 -7.80 2.60
C PHE A 99 14.21 -9.18 2.06
N ASP A 100 14.89 -9.22 0.91
CA ASP A 100 15.30 -10.47 0.23
C ASP A 100 14.10 -11.39 -0.08
N GLU A 101 12.92 -10.79 -0.30
CA GLU A 101 11.68 -11.50 -0.59
C GLU A 101 11.58 -11.82 -2.08
N ASP A 102 11.54 -13.10 -2.45
CA ASP A 102 11.57 -13.55 -3.85
C ASP A 102 10.22 -14.14 -4.33
N HIS A 103 9.24 -14.29 -3.45
CA HIS A 103 7.90 -14.80 -3.79
C HIS A 103 6.78 -14.16 -2.96
N ALA A 104 5.56 -14.27 -3.47
CA ALA A 104 4.38 -13.85 -2.72
C ALA A 104 4.06 -14.87 -1.62
N HIS A 105 4.01 -14.41 -0.36
CA HIS A 105 3.47 -15.18 0.77
C HIS A 105 1.95 -15.31 0.62
N GLY A 106 1.55 -16.34 -0.11
CA GLY A 106 0.16 -16.58 -0.47
C GLY A 106 -0.42 -17.76 0.29
N VAL A 107 -1.53 -17.48 0.97
CA VAL A 107 -2.50 -18.43 1.55
C VAL A 107 -2.22 -18.81 3.01
N ARG A 108 -3.09 -18.28 3.88
CA ARG A 108 -3.31 -18.84 5.22
C ARG A 108 -4.42 -19.88 5.15
N ASN A 109 -4.29 -20.91 5.97
CA ASN A 109 -5.37 -21.86 6.18
C ASN A 109 -6.61 -21.12 6.71
N LEU A 110 -7.78 -21.56 6.28
CA LEU A 110 -9.03 -21.16 6.90
C LEU A 110 -8.97 -21.54 8.39
N VAL A 111 -9.34 -20.61 9.28
CA VAL A 111 -9.46 -20.90 10.70
C VAL A 111 -10.67 -21.80 10.89
N MET A 112 -10.44 -23.10 11.06
CA MET A 112 -11.50 -24.10 11.22
C MET A 112 -11.84 -24.35 12.69
N ASN A 113 -10.95 -24.00 13.62
CA ASN A 113 -11.18 -24.19 15.05
C ASN A 113 -12.08 -23.06 15.58
N PRO A 114 -13.32 -23.36 16.01
CA PRO A 114 -14.25 -22.35 16.53
C PRO A 114 -13.73 -21.64 17.79
N ASP A 115 -12.89 -22.29 18.59
CA ASP A 115 -12.33 -21.72 19.82
C ASP A 115 -11.37 -20.54 19.55
N LEU A 116 -10.86 -20.45 18.32
CA LEU A 116 -10.00 -19.35 17.88
C LEU A 116 -10.78 -18.16 17.29
N LEU A 117 -12.11 -18.25 17.21
CA LEU A 117 -12.97 -17.20 16.64
C LEU A 117 -13.54 -16.32 17.76
N SER A 118 -13.35 -15.01 17.63
CA SER A 118 -14.02 -14.04 18.50
C SER A 118 -15.52 -14.00 18.22
N LEU A 119 -16.34 -13.89 19.27
CA LEU A 119 -17.77 -13.65 19.14
C LEU A 119 -18.02 -12.33 18.38
N ILE A 120 -18.76 -12.40 17.29
CA ILE A 120 -19.25 -11.20 16.58
C ILE A 120 -20.58 -10.81 17.23
N ALA A 121 -20.61 -9.67 17.91
CA ALA A 121 -21.86 -9.05 18.37
C ALA A 121 -22.47 -8.22 17.23
N ASN A 122 -23.78 -8.31 17.05
CA ASN A 122 -24.56 -7.56 16.06
C ASN A 122 -25.24 -6.35 16.70
#